data_AF-A0A443SFI5-F1
#
_entry.id   AF-A0A443SFI5-F1
#
_cell.length_a   1.000
_cell.length_b   1.000
_cell.length_c   1.000
_cell.angle_alpha   90.00
_cell.angle_beta   90.00
_cell.angle_gamma   90.00
#
_symmetry.space_group_name_H-M   'P 1'
#
loop_
_entity.id
_entity.type
_entity.pdbx_description
1 polymer ?
#
loop_
_entity_poly.entity_id
_entity_poly.type
_entity_poly.pdbx_seq_one_letter_code
_entity_poly.pdbx_strand_id
1 'polypeptide(L)'
;MRPFLYDVHRLFEENAELLNLFQKFQDLKTKESQRESMELAQHASLVMSTLDEAINSLDDVDHFIEYLHSVGRMHVKVKGFKREYFWKIEQPFLLAVKETLDERYTDNIEVIYKITVKFILQTLVDGYDSACTSSEMPNGNASVDNNPAASSSNAENNCE
;
A
#
# COMPACT_ATOMS: atom_id res chain seq x y z
N MET A 1 0.34 4.82 -21.05
CA MET A 1 -0.49 4.00 -20.13
C MET A 1 -0.21 2.48 -20.20
N ARG A 2 0.42 1.92 -21.26
CA ARG A 2 0.85 0.50 -21.30
C ARG A 2 2.12 0.10 -20.48
N PRO A 3 3.09 0.99 -20.18
CA PRO A 3 4.34 0.58 -19.49
C PRO A 3 4.10 0.10 -18.06
N PHE A 4 3.40 0.88 -17.25
CA PHE A 4 3.22 0.61 -15.81
C PHE A 4 2.44 -0.66 -15.45
N LEU A 5 1.57 -1.15 -16.34
CA LEU A 5 0.93 -2.45 -16.13
C LEU A 5 1.99 -3.57 -16.12
N TYR A 6 3.03 -3.46 -16.93
CA TYR A 6 4.14 -4.43 -16.92
C TYR A 6 4.91 -4.41 -15.58
N ASP A 7 5.08 -3.24 -14.98
CA ASP A 7 5.89 -3.07 -13.77
C ASP A 7 5.18 -3.50 -12.49
N VAL A 8 3.86 -3.33 -12.45
CA VAL A 8 3.04 -3.91 -11.38
C VAL A 8 3.09 -5.43 -11.43
N HIS A 9 3.12 -6.03 -12.62
CA HIS A 9 3.35 -7.47 -12.71
C HIS A 9 4.72 -7.85 -12.20
N ARG A 10 5.76 -7.05 -12.51
CA ARG A 10 7.11 -7.29 -12.00
C ARG A 10 7.18 -7.28 -10.47
N LEU A 11 6.43 -6.38 -9.81
CA LEU A 11 6.27 -6.39 -8.35
C LEU A 11 5.75 -7.74 -7.84
N PHE A 12 4.71 -8.29 -8.47
CA PHE A 12 4.12 -9.58 -8.07
C PHE A 12 4.93 -10.80 -8.52
N GLU A 13 5.71 -10.71 -9.60
CA GLU A 13 6.66 -11.75 -9.99
C GLU A 13 7.79 -11.89 -8.98
N GLU A 14 8.32 -10.77 -8.50
CA GLU A 14 9.43 -10.74 -7.53
C GLU A 14 8.95 -10.94 -6.09
N ASN A 15 7.64 -10.77 -5.82
CA ASN A 15 7.03 -10.87 -4.49
C ASN A 15 5.70 -11.64 -4.55
N ALA A 16 5.76 -12.89 -5.06
CA ALA A 16 4.58 -13.73 -5.29
C ALA A 16 3.73 -13.96 -4.03
N GLU A 17 4.31 -13.85 -2.84
CA GLU A 17 3.60 -13.95 -1.57
C GLU A 17 2.58 -12.82 -1.35
N LEU A 18 2.78 -11.65 -1.98
CA LEU A 18 1.83 -10.54 -1.91
C LEU A 18 0.49 -10.87 -2.59
N LEU A 19 0.49 -11.78 -3.56
CA LEU A 19 -0.75 -12.24 -4.22
C LEU A 19 -1.70 -12.93 -3.23
N ASN A 20 -1.17 -13.53 -2.16
CA ASN A 20 -1.99 -14.21 -1.15
C ASN A 20 -2.84 -13.25 -0.30
N LEU A 21 -2.48 -11.96 -0.29
CA LEU A 21 -3.23 -10.91 0.41
C LEU A 21 -4.52 -10.55 -0.31
N PHE A 22 -4.62 -10.86 -1.59
CA PHE A 22 -5.80 -10.64 -2.39
C PHE A 22 -6.59 -11.95 -2.48
N GLN A 23 -7.59 -12.13 -1.60
CA GLN A 23 -8.38 -13.37 -1.49
C GLN A 23 -8.99 -13.86 -2.81
N LYS A 24 -9.28 -12.96 -3.76
CA LYS A 24 -9.80 -13.30 -5.10
C LYS A 24 -8.72 -13.85 -6.07
N PHE A 25 -7.45 -13.91 -5.68
CA PHE A 25 -6.30 -14.13 -6.58
C PHE A 25 -5.36 -15.27 -6.18
N GLN A 26 -5.68 -16.04 -5.13
CA GLN A 26 -4.86 -17.20 -4.73
C GLN A 26 -4.70 -18.23 -5.88
N ASP A 27 -5.60 -18.21 -6.87
CA ASP A 27 -5.62 -19.10 -8.02
C ASP A 27 -4.94 -18.51 -9.28
N LEU A 28 -4.64 -17.20 -9.35
CA LEU A 28 -4.03 -16.56 -10.53
C LEU A 28 -2.49 -16.67 -10.51
N LYS A 29 -2.00 -17.89 -10.75
CA LYS A 29 -0.56 -18.21 -10.72
C LYS A 29 0.19 -17.96 -12.03
N THR A 30 -0.52 -17.57 -13.11
CA THR A 30 0.09 -17.37 -14.44
C THR A 30 0.20 -15.88 -14.80
N LYS A 31 1.23 -15.52 -15.56
CA LYS A 31 1.53 -14.14 -15.98
C LYS A 31 0.38 -13.52 -16.77
N GLU A 32 -0.21 -14.26 -17.69
CA GLU A 32 -1.38 -13.86 -18.48
C GLU A 32 -2.61 -13.57 -17.60
N SER A 33 -2.89 -14.41 -16.60
CA SER A 33 -4.04 -14.19 -15.71
C SER A 33 -3.85 -12.98 -14.77
N GLN A 34 -2.62 -12.71 -14.35
CA GLN A 34 -2.30 -11.51 -13.57
C GLN A 34 -2.43 -10.24 -14.42
N ARG A 35 -2.06 -10.33 -15.71
CA ARG A 35 -2.17 -9.26 -16.72
C ARG A 35 -3.58 -8.77 -16.98
N GLU A 36 -4.55 -9.66 -16.89
CA GLU A 36 -5.96 -9.38 -17.17
C GLU A 36 -6.74 -8.98 -15.90
N SER A 37 -6.07 -8.96 -14.74
CA SER A 37 -6.71 -8.63 -13.48
C SER A 37 -7.08 -7.15 -13.40
N MET A 38 -8.38 -6.88 -13.51
CA MET A 38 -8.95 -5.55 -13.34
C MET A 38 -8.71 -4.98 -11.93
N GLU A 39 -8.65 -5.82 -10.89
CA GLU A 39 -8.48 -5.38 -9.49
C GLU A 39 -7.02 -5.04 -9.18
N LEU A 40 -6.05 -5.79 -9.71
CA LEU A 40 -4.62 -5.40 -9.66
C LEU A 40 -4.38 -4.13 -10.47
N ALA A 41 -4.95 -4.04 -11.67
CA ALA A 41 -4.86 -2.84 -12.49
C ALA A 41 -5.49 -1.63 -11.78
N GLN A 42 -6.60 -1.82 -11.06
CA GLN A 42 -7.22 -0.77 -10.24
C GLN A 42 -6.35 -0.39 -9.04
N HIS A 43 -5.77 -1.35 -8.33
CA HIS A 43 -4.88 -1.05 -7.19
C HIS A 43 -3.60 -0.34 -7.67
N ALA A 44 -3.00 -0.80 -8.75
CA ALA A 44 -1.90 -0.12 -9.43
C ALA A 44 -2.27 1.28 -9.90
N SER A 45 -3.45 1.44 -10.50
CA SER A 45 -3.94 2.75 -10.91
C SER A 45 -4.15 3.66 -9.71
N LEU A 46 -4.63 3.13 -8.58
CA LEU A 46 -4.80 3.89 -7.34
C LEU A 46 -3.45 4.34 -6.79
N VAL A 47 -2.46 3.45 -6.72
CA VAL A 47 -1.09 3.80 -6.33
C VAL A 47 -0.53 4.89 -7.25
N MET A 48 -0.69 4.76 -8.57
CA MET A 48 -0.23 5.77 -9.53
C MET A 48 -0.95 7.10 -9.35
N SER A 49 -2.26 7.10 -9.15
CA SER A 49 -3.02 8.33 -8.87
C SER A 49 -2.59 8.96 -7.54
N THR A 50 -2.31 8.17 -6.50
CA THR A 50 -1.79 8.69 -5.24
C THR A 50 -0.41 9.34 -5.41
N LEU A 51 0.47 8.74 -6.21
CA LEU A 51 1.81 9.27 -6.49
C LEU A 51 1.78 10.50 -7.41
N ASP A 52 0.88 10.52 -8.39
CA ASP A 52 0.68 11.67 -9.28
C ASP A 52 0.06 12.84 -8.50
N GLU A 53 -0.93 12.56 -7.65
CA GLU A 53 -1.47 13.55 -6.72
C GLU A 53 -0.37 14.05 -5.78
N ALA A 54 0.52 13.20 -5.25
CA ALA A 54 1.66 13.62 -4.43
C ALA A 54 2.54 14.68 -5.08
N ILE A 55 2.79 14.51 -6.38
CA ILE A 55 3.66 15.40 -7.16
C ILE A 55 2.90 16.68 -7.52
N ASN A 56 1.59 16.58 -7.79
CA ASN A 56 0.74 17.71 -8.18
C ASN A 56 0.21 18.53 -6.99
N SER A 57 0.13 17.93 -5.79
CA SER A 57 -0.39 18.52 -4.55
C SER A 57 0.71 19.05 -3.61
N LEU A 58 1.94 19.26 -4.11
CA LEU A 58 3.02 19.87 -3.32
C LEU A 58 2.67 21.27 -2.76
N ASP A 59 1.61 21.91 -3.25
CA ASP A 59 1.07 23.16 -2.69
C ASP A 59 0.26 22.94 -1.39
N ASP A 60 -0.22 21.73 -1.11
CA ASP A 60 -0.92 21.32 0.13
C ASP A 60 -0.37 19.98 0.66
N VAL A 61 0.85 20.04 1.16
CA VAL A 61 1.59 18.87 1.69
C VAL A 61 0.87 18.27 2.90
N ASP A 62 0.18 19.08 3.71
CA ASP A 62 -0.51 18.60 4.92
C ASP A 62 -1.69 17.69 4.55
N HIS A 63 -2.51 18.10 3.58
CA HIS A 63 -3.60 17.27 3.07
C HIS A 63 -3.07 15.95 2.47
N PHE A 64 -1.96 16.04 1.73
CA PHE A 64 -1.34 14.87 1.13
C PHE A 64 -0.84 13.87 2.18
N ILE A 65 -0.18 14.33 3.25
CA ILE A 65 0.27 13.49 4.36
C ILE A 65 -0.92 12.82 5.06
N GLU A 66 -1.99 13.57 5.35
CA GLU A 66 -3.20 13.01 5.97
C GLU A 66 -3.84 11.90 5.12
N TYR A 67 -3.88 12.11 3.80
CA TYR A 67 -4.36 11.12 2.86
C TYR A 67 -3.50 9.85 2.89
N LEU A 68 -2.18 9.97 2.81
CA LEU A 68 -1.27 8.82 2.91
C LEU A 68 -1.41 8.09 4.24
N HIS A 69 -1.53 8.80 5.36
CA HIS A 69 -1.80 8.18 6.65
C HIS A 69 -3.10 7.36 6.61
N SER A 70 -4.15 7.88 5.97
CA SER A 70 -5.42 7.17 5.80
C SER A 70 -5.28 5.87 5.01
N VAL A 71 -4.51 5.91 3.91
CA VAL A 71 -4.20 4.73 3.12
C VAL A 71 -3.42 3.70 3.96
N GLY A 72 -2.41 4.14 4.71
CA GLY A 72 -1.66 3.29 5.65
C GLY A 72 -2.58 2.58 6.64
N ARG A 73 -3.48 3.33 7.30
CA ARG A 73 -4.48 2.78 8.24
C ARG A 73 -5.40 1.74 7.60
N MET A 74 -5.78 1.95 6.33
CA MET A 74 -6.65 0.99 5.62
C MET A 74 -5.98 -0.37 5.42
N HIS A 75 -4.65 -0.42 5.29
CA HIS A 75 -3.93 -1.67 5.07
C HIS A 75 -3.90 -2.57 6.32
N VAL A 76 -4.11 -2.04 7.53
CA VAL A 76 -4.27 -2.85 8.76
C VAL A 76 -5.44 -3.84 8.63
N LYS A 77 -6.48 -3.47 7.86
CA LYS A 77 -7.67 -4.32 7.64
C LYS A 77 -7.42 -5.47 6.67
N VAL A 78 -6.28 -5.48 5.97
CA VAL A 78 -5.92 -6.52 5.00
C VAL A 78 -5.29 -7.69 5.74
N LYS A 79 -6.02 -8.80 5.88
CA LYS A 79 -5.56 -10.00 6.59
C LYS A 79 -4.21 -10.50 6.06
N GLY A 80 -3.25 -10.67 6.96
CA GLY A 80 -1.89 -11.13 6.67
C GLY A 80 -0.96 -10.06 6.07
N PHE A 81 -1.41 -8.81 5.94
CA PHE A 81 -0.56 -7.72 5.49
C PHE A 81 0.47 -7.39 6.55
N LYS A 82 1.71 -7.14 6.12
CA LYS A 82 2.83 -6.75 6.98
C LYS A 82 3.35 -5.40 6.53
N ARG A 83 3.76 -4.54 7.46
CA ARG A 83 4.27 -3.20 7.13
C ARG A 83 5.46 -3.25 6.17
N GLU A 84 6.28 -4.30 6.23
CA GLU A 84 7.45 -4.49 5.36
C GLU A 84 7.05 -4.62 3.89
N TYR A 85 5.80 -4.97 3.60
CA TYR A 85 5.30 -5.11 2.23
C TYR A 85 5.17 -3.77 1.50
N PHE A 86 5.01 -2.64 2.21
CA PHE A 86 5.07 -1.33 1.58
C PHE A 86 6.42 -1.12 0.86
N TRP A 87 7.53 -1.53 1.48
CA TRP A 87 8.87 -1.35 0.94
C TRP A 87 9.16 -2.19 -0.31
N LYS A 88 8.40 -3.26 -0.55
CA LYS A 88 8.54 -4.09 -1.77
C LYS A 88 8.19 -3.32 -3.05
N ILE A 89 7.48 -2.20 -2.94
CA ILE A 89 7.06 -1.35 -4.08
C ILE A 89 8.20 -0.45 -4.58
N GLU A 90 9.20 -0.13 -3.74
CA GLU A 90 10.23 0.88 -4.06
C GLU A 90 10.95 0.59 -5.38
N GLN A 91 11.55 -0.61 -5.51
CA GLN A 91 12.36 -0.96 -6.68
C GLN A 91 11.53 -1.09 -7.97
N PRO A 92 10.38 -1.81 -7.97
CA PRO A 92 9.52 -1.86 -9.15
C PRO A 92 9.04 -0.48 -9.59
N PHE A 93 8.72 0.42 -8.65
CA PHE A 93 8.33 1.80 -8.98
C PHE A 93 9.48 2.58 -9.65
N LEU A 94 10.68 2.56 -9.08
CA LEU A 94 11.83 3.29 -9.63
C LEU A 94 12.19 2.79 -11.03
N LEU A 95 12.09 1.48 -11.26
CA LEU A 95 12.33 0.90 -12.57
C LEU A 95 11.27 1.33 -13.58
N ALA A 96 9.99 1.33 -13.18
CA ALA A 96 8.89 1.80 -14.01
C ALA A 96 9.05 3.26 -14.45
N VAL A 97 9.48 4.13 -13.52
CA VAL A 97 9.76 5.53 -13.81
C VAL A 97 10.93 5.65 -14.79
N LYS A 98 12.01 4.87 -14.58
CA LYS A 98 13.17 4.85 -15.47
C LYS A 98 12.79 4.44 -16.90
N GLU A 99 12.04 3.36 -17.05
CA GLU A 99 11.56 2.89 -18.36
C GLU A 99 10.58 3.87 -19.01
N THR A 100 9.77 4.56 -18.21
CA THR A 100 8.80 5.54 -18.72
C THR A 100 9.45 6.84 -19.19
N LEU A 101 10.46 7.32 -18.47
CA LEU A 101 11.16 8.56 -18.80
C LEU A 101 12.27 8.34 -19.83
N ASP A 102 12.80 7.11 -19.92
CA ASP A 102 13.82 6.67 -20.88
C ASP A 102 14.99 7.67 -20.96
N GLU A 103 15.25 8.30 -22.11
CA GLU A 103 16.32 9.29 -22.30
C GLU A 103 16.21 10.52 -21.37
N ARG A 104 15.02 10.80 -20.82
CA ARG A 104 14.81 11.91 -19.86
C ARG A 104 15.15 11.52 -18.42
N TYR A 105 15.43 10.25 -18.14
CA TYR A 105 15.83 9.78 -16.82
C TYR A 105 17.30 10.13 -16.56
N THR A 106 17.53 11.28 -15.95
CA THR A 106 18.86 11.76 -15.56
C THR A 106 19.18 11.44 -14.10
N ASP A 107 20.45 11.54 -13.70
CA ASP A 107 20.88 11.33 -12.30
C ASP A 107 20.10 12.21 -11.31
N ASN A 108 19.78 13.45 -11.69
CA ASN A 108 18.98 14.35 -10.85
C ASN A 108 17.54 13.85 -10.69
N ILE A 109 16.94 13.35 -11.77
CA ILE A 109 15.60 12.76 -11.75
C ILE A 109 15.59 11.49 -10.88
N GLU A 110 16.61 10.64 -11.00
CA GLU A 110 16.77 9.44 -10.17
C GLU A 110 16.77 9.79 -8.67
N VAL A 111 17.55 10.80 -8.27
CA VAL A 111 17.61 11.25 -6.88
C VAL A 111 16.26 11.75 -6.39
N ILE A 112 15.56 12.56 -7.19
CA ILE A 112 14.23 13.10 -6.83
C ILE A 112 13.25 11.95 -6.60
N TYR A 113 13.10 11.03 -7.56
CA TYR A 113 12.14 9.93 -7.43
C TYR A 113 12.48 8.98 -6.27
N LYS A 114 13.77 8.75 -5.98
CA LYS A 114 14.20 7.98 -4.80
C LYS A 114 13.78 8.63 -3.49
N ILE A 115 13.92 9.95 -3.37
CA ILE A 115 13.51 10.68 -2.17
C ILE A 115 11.98 10.66 -2.05
N THR A 116 11.27 10.98 -3.13
CA THR A 116 9.81 11.04 -3.16
C THR A 116 9.19 9.70 -2.79
N VAL A 117 9.61 8.59 -3.41
CA VAL A 117 9.00 7.27 -3.12
C VAL A 117 9.27 6.85 -1.68
N LYS A 118 10.48 7.09 -1.15
CA LYS A 118 10.80 6.76 0.25
C LYS A 118 9.97 7.56 1.24
N PHE A 119 9.77 8.85 0.97
CA PHE A 119 8.89 9.69 1.77
C PHE A 119 7.48 9.09 1.81
N ILE A 120 6.91 8.78 0.65
CA ILE A 120 5.54 8.25 0.55
C ILE A 120 5.40 6.91 1.27
N LEU A 121 6.36 5.99 1.07
CA LEU A 121 6.35 4.68 1.72
C LEU A 121 6.49 4.81 3.23
N GLN A 122 7.35 5.70 3.72
CA GLN A 122 7.49 5.96 5.16
C GLN A 122 6.18 6.52 5.74
N THR A 123 5.54 7.49 5.09
CA THR A 123 4.27 8.06 5.56
C THR A 123 3.14 7.01 5.57
N LEU A 124 3.12 6.07 4.62
CA LEU A 124 2.19 4.93 4.65
C LEU A 124 2.44 4.01 5.86
N VAL A 125 3.70 3.72 6.16
CA VAL A 125 4.11 2.93 7.34
C VAL A 125 3.71 3.65 8.63
N ASP A 126 3.96 4.95 8.73
CA ASP A 126 3.58 5.74 9.91
C ASP A 126 2.06 5.71 10.15
N GLY A 127 1.27 5.80 9.07
CA GLY A 127 -0.19 5.64 9.12
C GLY A 127 -0.64 4.25 9.56
N TYR A 128 0.04 3.21 9.08
CA TYR A 128 -0.21 1.81 9.47
C TYR A 128 0.08 1.59 10.96
N ASP A 129 1.26 1.98 11.42
CA ASP A 129 1.72 1.83 12.81
C ASP A 129 0.82 2.62 13.76
N SER A 130 0.38 3.83 13.38
CA SER A 130 -0.56 4.64 14.16
C SER A 130 -1.90 3.93 14.39
N ALA A 131 -2.45 3.26 13.36
CA ALA A 131 -3.67 2.46 13.53
C ALA A 131 -3.44 1.23 14.41
N CYS A 132 -2.29 0.56 14.28
CA CYS A 132 -1.96 -0.60 15.12
C CYS A 132 -1.88 -0.23 16.60
N THR A 133 -1.14 0.82 16.95
CA THR A 133 -1.02 1.28 18.35
C THR A 133 -2.36 1.75 18.94
N SER A 134 -3.24 2.38 18.14
CA SER A 134 -4.57 2.81 18.61
C SER A 134 -5.54 1.64 18.89
N SER A 135 -5.27 0.44 18.37
CA SER A 135 -6.05 -0.78 18.64
C SER A 135 -5.62 -1.53 19.91
N GLU A 136 -4.48 -1.17 20.51
CA GLU A 136 -3.87 -1.86 21.66
C GLU A 136 -4.18 -1.21 23.02
N MET A 137 -4.86 -0.07 23.05
CA MET A 137 -5.20 0.60 24.32
C MET A 137 -6.36 -0.13 25.04
N PRO A 138 -6.15 -0.69 26.25
CA PRO A 138 -7.23 -1.30 27.01
C PRO A 138 -8.16 -0.21 27.56
N ASN A 139 -9.45 -0.39 27.29
CA ASN A 139 -10.55 0.44 27.77
C ASN A 139 -10.55 0.52 29.32
N GLY A 140 -10.10 1.65 29.88
CA GLY A 140 -10.18 1.96 31.31
C GLY A 140 -11.59 2.38 31.70
N ASN A 141 -12.14 1.69 32.71
CA ASN A 141 -13.55 1.59 33.08
C ASN A 141 -14.33 2.89 33.41
N ALA A 142 -15.66 2.81 33.24
CA ALA A 142 -16.65 3.21 34.25
C ALA A 142 -17.98 2.43 34.09
N SER A 143 -18.23 1.53 35.05
CA SER A 143 -19.52 1.08 35.61
C SER A 143 -20.51 0.17 34.86
N VAL A 144 -20.43 -1.13 35.21
CA VAL A 144 -21.49 -2.10 35.61
C VAL A 144 -22.88 -2.05 34.96
N ASP A 145 -23.25 -3.08 34.17
CA ASP A 145 -24.40 -3.98 34.46
C ASP A 145 -24.57 -5.17 33.47
N ASN A 146 -24.45 -6.38 34.03
CA ASN A 146 -24.95 -7.74 33.76
C ASN A 146 -25.57 -8.21 32.39
N ASN A 147 -24.82 -9.11 31.74
CA ASN A 147 -25.19 -10.44 31.16
C ASN A 147 -25.95 -10.54 29.80
N PRO A 148 -26.00 -11.73 29.13
CA PRO A 148 -25.09 -12.09 28.04
C PRO A 148 -25.82 -12.49 26.74
N ALA A 149 -25.31 -12.13 25.55
CA ALA A 149 -25.52 -12.94 24.33
C ALA A 149 -24.76 -12.39 23.12
N ALA A 150 -24.14 -13.35 22.42
CA ALA A 150 -23.95 -13.40 20.97
C ALA A 150 -22.75 -12.66 20.33
N SER A 151 -21.83 -13.51 19.90
CA SER A 151 -21.15 -13.47 18.60
C SER A 151 -19.98 -12.50 18.44
N SER A 152 -18.86 -12.92 19.03
CA SER A 152 -17.52 -12.53 18.62
C SER A 152 -17.31 -12.83 17.11
N SER A 153 -17.04 -11.78 16.34
CA SER A 153 -16.24 -11.89 15.13
C SER A 153 -14.89 -11.27 15.47
N ASN A 154 -13.91 -12.13 15.79
CA ASN A 154 -12.55 -11.71 16.04
C ASN A 154 -11.96 -11.22 14.70
N ALA A 155 -11.81 -9.91 14.56
CA ALA A 155 -10.87 -9.34 13.61
C ALA A 155 -9.47 -9.69 14.13
N GLU A 156 -8.80 -10.63 13.46
CA GLU A 156 -7.38 -10.90 13.69
C GLU A 156 -6.60 -9.65 13.29
N ASN A 157 -6.00 -8.98 14.27
CA ASN A 157 -5.20 -7.77 14.08
C ASN A 157 -3.87 -8.15 13.40
N ASN A 158 -3.55 -7.53 12.28
CA ASN A 158 -2.32 -7.80 11.50
C ASN A 158 -1.09 -7.02 12.01
N CYS A 159 -1.00 -6.78 13.31
CA CYS A 159 0.00 -5.87 13.89
C CYS A 159 1.31 -6.58 14.31
N GLU A 160 1.61 -7.77 13.78
CA GLU A 160 2.86 -8.53 13.98
C GLU A 160 3.71 -8.69 12.71
#